data_AF-A0AAD7DZW5-F1
#
_entry.id   AF-A0AAD7DZW5-F1
#
_cell.length_a   1.000
_cell.length_b   1.000
_cell.length_c   1.000
_cell.angle_alpha   90.00
_cell.angle_beta   90.00
_cell.angle_gamma   90.00
#
_symmetry.space_group_name_H-M   'P 1'
#
loop_
_entity.id
_entity.type
_entity.pdbx_description
1 polymer ?
#
loop_
_entity_poly.entity_id
_entity_poly.type
_entity_poly.pdbx_seq_one_letter_code
_entity_poly.pdbx_strand_id
1 'polypeptide(L)'
;LKPYVDAEIMERFMNFPYMKTQADLDEFTAWVTTLKIRKVQDWWKHKLQYPWILSAIIKSRSHILPGDWDLTDSNTNLNEGQHHWTNQQTGVKLTLLESIERARIVDFKTARELKDSEETGVLDNNSNNLLHRMGRNVQRESSSVTKARLLRTQDDTTAQLQLEYDAAKAAMK
;
A
#
# COMPACT_ATOMS: atom_id res chain seq x y z
N LEU A 1 -21.33 1.70 16.79
CA LEU A 1 -22.28 0.59 16.54
C LEU A 1 -21.92 -0.65 17.35
N LYS A 2 -20.68 -1.16 17.27
CA LYS A 2 -20.18 -2.31 18.08
C LYS A 2 -20.60 -2.38 19.57
N PRO A 3 -20.60 -1.30 20.38
CA PRO A 3 -20.99 -1.42 21.79
C PRO A 3 -22.52 -1.44 22.01
N TYR A 4 -23.32 -1.31 20.96
CA TYR A 4 -24.79 -1.20 21.04
C TYR A 4 -25.52 -2.35 20.35
N VAL A 5 -24.78 -3.32 19.80
CA VAL A 5 -25.28 -4.32 18.86
C VAL A 5 -24.55 -5.64 19.12
N ASP A 6 -25.27 -6.74 19.17
CA ASP A 6 -24.68 -8.08 19.32
C ASP A 6 -23.95 -8.54 18.05
N ALA A 7 -23.26 -9.68 18.13
CA ALA A 7 -22.46 -10.19 17.02
C ALA A 7 -23.31 -10.56 15.79
N GLU A 8 -24.51 -11.09 16.00
CA GLU A 8 -25.41 -11.55 14.93
C GLU A 8 -26.01 -10.37 14.15
N ILE A 9 -26.47 -9.34 14.85
CA ILE A 9 -26.94 -8.10 14.23
C ILE A 9 -25.76 -7.41 13.52
N MET A 10 -24.56 -7.42 14.09
CA MET A 10 -23.36 -6.89 13.43
C MET A 10 -23.04 -7.64 12.14
N GLU A 11 -23.15 -8.97 12.11
CA GLU A 11 -22.96 -9.77 10.90
C GLU A 11 -23.97 -9.38 9.81
N ARG A 12 -25.25 -9.21 10.17
CA ARG A 12 -26.26 -8.74 9.22
C ARG A 12 -25.96 -7.32 8.70
N PHE A 13 -25.38 -6.44 9.52
CA PHE A 13 -24.85 -5.14 9.05
C PHE A 13 -23.65 -5.29 8.12
N MET A 14 -22.76 -6.25 8.31
CA MET A 14 -21.63 -6.43 7.38
C MET A 14 -22.08 -6.93 6.02
N ASN A 15 -23.27 -7.55 5.93
CA ASN A 15 -23.79 -8.15 4.71
C ASN A 15 -24.70 -7.24 3.87
N PHE A 16 -25.15 -6.08 4.38
CA PHE A 16 -26.05 -5.21 3.61
C PHE A 16 -25.48 -4.67 2.28
N PRO A 17 -24.15 -4.44 2.13
CA PRO A 17 -23.59 -4.02 0.84
C PRO A 17 -23.85 -5.00 -0.31
N TYR A 18 -24.10 -6.29 0.00
CA TYR A 18 -24.26 -7.35 -0.99
C TYR A 18 -25.72 -7.58 -1.45
N MET A 19 -26.65 -6.70 -1.05
CA MET A 19 -28.06 -6.77 -1.47
C MET A 19 -28.22 -6.60 -2.98
N LYS A 20 -29.04 -7.47 -3.58
CA LYS A 20 -29.18 -7.55 -5.04
C LYS A 20 -30.44 -6.87 -5.55
N THR A 21 -31.45 -6.76 -4.70
CA THR A 21 -32.77 -6.26 -5.11
C THR A 21 -33.27 -5.15 -4.19
N GLN A 22 -34.24 -4.38 -4.68
CA GLN A 22 -34.96 -3.40 -3.87
C GLN A 22 -35.75 -4.09 -2.74
N ALA A 23 -36.27 -5.30 -2.99
CA ALA A 23 -36.96 -6.08 -1.97
C ALA A 23 -36.04 -6.43 -0.78
N ASP A 24 -34.77 -6.78 -1.05
CA ASP A 24 -33.79 -7.05 0.01
C ASP A 24 -33.55 -5.80 0.88
N LEU A 25 -33.49 -4.62 0.25
CA LEU A 25 -33.31 -3.34 0.94
C LEU A 25 -34.52 -2.98 1.81
N ASP A 26 -35.73 -3.23 1.29
CA ASP A 26 -36.98 -2.96 1.99
C ASP A 26 -37.13 -3.91 3.21
N GLU A 27 -36.80 -5.20 3.04
CA GLU A 27 -36.75 -6.17 4.14
C GLU A 27 -35.75 -5.74 5.22
N PHE A 28 -34.55 -5.32 4.81
CA PHE A 28 -33.54 -4.85 5.75
C PHE A 28 -33.96 -3.57 6.47
N THR A 29 -34.62 -2.65 5.77
CA THR A 29 -35.16 -1.43 6.37
C THR A 29 -36.23 -1.75 7.42
N ALA A 30 -37.10 -2.71 7.12
CA ALA A 30 -38.10 -3.19 8.08
C ALA A 30 -37.40 -3.81 9.30
N TRP A 31 -36.41 -4.68 9.08
CA TRP A 31 -35.62 -5.29 10.15
C TRP A 31 -34.93 -4.25 11.03
N VAL A 32 -34.21 -3.27 10.47
CA VAL A 32 -33.57 -2.17 11.23
C VAL A 32 -34.58 -1.43 12.11
N THR A 33 -35.78 -1.20 11.60
CA THR A 33 -36.85 -0.54 12.35
C THR A 33 -37.31 -1.38 13.55
N THR A 34 -37.30 -2.71 13.43
CA THR A 34 -37.70 -3.64 14.51
C THR A 34 -36.70 -3.72 15.67
N LEU A 35 -35.41 -3.42 15.44
CA LEU A 35 -34.35 -3.52 16.46
C LEU A 35 -34.53 -2.57 17.65
N LYS A 36 -35.36 -1.50 17.52
CA LYS A 36 -35.60 -0.48 18.54
C LYS A 36 -34.33 0.20 19.11
N ILE A 37 -33.19 0.09 18.43
CA ILE A 37 -31.94 0.77 18.79
C ILE A 37 -31.89 2.12 18.06
N ARG A 38 -32.18 3.21 18.77
CA ARG A 38 -32.26 4.56 18.17
C ARG A 38 -31.03 4.93 17.33
N LYS A 39 -29.82 4.65 17.83
CA LYS A 39 -28.57 4.95 17.09
C LYS A 39 -28.48 4.23 15.74
N VAL A 40 -28.99 3.00 15.68
CA VAL A 40 -29.02 2.19 14.45
C VAL A 40 -30.08 2.72 13.49
N GLN A 41 -31.27 3.03 14.01
CA GLN A 41 -32.37 3.61 13.22
C GLN A 41 -31.98 4.98 12.64
N ASP A 42 -31.37 5.86 13.43
CA ASP A 42 -30.89 7.17 12.97
C ASP A 42 -29.78 7.01 11.92
N TRP A 43 -28.86 6.06 12.11
CA TRP A 43 -27.82 5.73 11.12
C TRP A 43 -28.44 5.26 9.80
N TRP A 44 -29.42 4.37 9.83
CA TRP A 44 -30.07 3.87 8.62
C TRP A 44 -30.90 4.94 7.93
N LYS A 45 -31.64 5.74 8.71
CA LYS A 45 -32.39 6.90 8.20
C LYS A 45 -31.48 7.86 7.45
N HIS A 46 -30.28 8.12 7.96
CA HIS A 46 -29.29 8.94 7.27
C HIS A 46 -28.87 8.31 5.92
N LYS A 47 -28.70 6.99 5.83
CA LYS A 47 -28.39 6.31 4.55
C LYS A 47 -29.52 6.46 3.55
N LEU A 48 -30.77 6.32 4.00
CA LEU A 48 -31.96 6.49 3.15
C LEU A 48 -32.18 7.93 2.70
N GLN A 49 -31.92 8.91 3.57
CA GLN A 49 -32.07 10.34 3.28
C GLN A 49 -31.16 10.81 2.14
N TYR A 50 -30.01 10.14 1.95
CA TYR A 50 -29.01 10.49 0.95
C TYR A 50 -28.80 9.30 -0.01
N PRO A 51 -29.62 9.18 -1.07
CA PRO A 51 -29.62 8.02 -1.98
C PRO A 51 -28.26 7.71 -2.63
N TRP A 52 -27.42 8.74 -2.80
CA TRP A 52 -26.06 8.59 -3.32
C TRP A 52 -25.19 7.71 -2.41
N ILE A 53 -25.43 7.67 -1.10
CA ILE A 53 -24.67 6.83 -0.17
C ILE A 53 -24.93 5.36 -0.47
N LEU A 54 -26.20 4.96 -0.61
CA LEU A 54 -26.54 3.56 -0.91
C LEU A 54 -26.05 3.15 -2.29
N SER A 55 -26.10 4.06 -3.26
CA SER A 55 -25.59 3.82 -4.62
C SER A 55 -24.06 3.65 -4.66
N ALA A 56 -23.34 4.25 -3.70
CA ALA A 56 -21.90 4.10 -3.54
C ALA A 56 -21.48 2.82 -2.78
N ILE A 57 -22.43 2.14 -2.11
CA ILE A 57 -22.13 0.96 -1.27
C ILE A 57 -22.71 -0.32 -1.87
N ILE A 58 -23.93 -0.25 -2.42
CA ILE A 58 -24.68 -1.41 -2.89
C ILE A 58 -24.61 -1.46 -4.42
N LYS A 59 -24.03 -2.54 -4.96
CA LYS A 59 -23.84 -2.72 -6.41
C LYS A 59 -25.15 -2.57 -7.20
N SER A 60 -26.25 -3.15 -6.70
CA SER A 60 -27.56 -3.09 -7.36
C SER A 60 -28.18 -1.68 -7.44
N ARG A 61 -27.65 -0.74 -6.65
CA ARG A 61 -28.08 0.66 -6.60
C ARG A 61 -27.14 1.58 -7.38
N SER A 62 -25.98 1.08 -7.80
CA SER A 62 -24.98 1.85 -8.51
C SER A 62 -25.35 2.02 -9.98
N HIS A 63 -24.98 3.16 -10.55
CA HIS A 63 -25.03 3.39 -12.01
C HIS A 63 -23.72 2.96 -12.71
N ILE A 64 -22.72 2.50 -11.96
CA ILE A 64 -21.47 1.95 -12.50
C ILE A 64 -21.79 0.64 -13.23
N LEU A 65 -21.17 0.41 -14.38
CA LEU A 65 -21.32 -0.83 -15.11
C LEU A 65 -20.86 -2.02 -14.24
N PRO A 66 -21.53 -3.18 -14.28
CA PRO A 66 -21.20 -4.29 -13.39
C PRO A 66 -19.73 -4.74 -13.45
N GLY A 67 -19.12 -4.70 -14.65
CA GLY A 67 -17.70 -5.02 -14.82
C GLY A 67 -16.77 -3.99 -14.18
N ASP A 68 -17.05 -2.71 -14.33
CA ASP A 68 -16.25 -1.63 -13.72
C ASP A 68 -16.37 -1.64 -12.19
N TRP A 69 -17.54 -1.99 -11.67
CA TRP A 69 -17.74 -2.18 -10.23
C TRP A 69 -16.89 -3.33 -9.70
N ASP A 70 -16.84 -4.46 -10.41
CA ASP A 70 -16.04 -5.62 -9.99
C ASP A 70 -14.53 -5.40 -10.11
N LEU A 71 -14.10 -4.49 -11.00
CA LEU A 71 -12.72 -4.01 -11.10
C LEU A 71 -12.36 -3.00 -10.01
N THR A 72 -13.37 -2.36 -9.41
CA THR A 72 -13.16 -1.42 -8.31
C THR A 72 -12.92 -2.21 -7.03
N ASP A 73 -11.71 -2.09 -6.48
CA ASP A 73 -11.37 -2.72 -5.22
C ASP A 73 -12.35 -2.30 -4.11
N SER A 74 -12.88 -3.29 -3.38
CA SER A 74 -13.79 -3.05 -2.25
C SER A 74 -13.08 -2.53 -1.00
N ASN A 75 -11.76 -2.36 -1.06
CA ASN A 75 -10.95 -1.85 0.04
C ASN A 75 -10.77 -0.33 -0.08
N THR A 76 -10.86 0.35 1.07
CA THR A 76 -10.56 1.79 1.19
C THR A 76 -9.08 2.03 1.50
N ASN A 77 -8.25 1.00 1.54
CA ASN A 77 -6.86 1.08 2.01
C ASN A 77 -6.02 2.08 1.22
N LEU A 78 -6.25 2.18 -0.10
CA LEU A 78 -5.56 3.16 -0.94
C LEU A 78 -5.93 4.58 -0.53
N ASN A 79 -7.23 4.84 -0.34
CA ASN A 79 -7.73 6.17 -0.01
C ASN A 79 -7.41 6.56 1.44
N GLU A 80 -7.51 5.62 2.38
CA GLU A 80 -7.08 5.81 3.78
C GLU A 80 -5.56 6.03 3.89
N GLY A 81 -4.78 5.26 3.13
CA GLY A 81 -3.34 5.46 3.00
C GLY A 81 -2.99 6.82 2.40
N GLN A 82 -3.74 7.27 1.40
CA GLN A 82 -3.58 8.59 0.80
C GLN A 82 -3.92 9.70 1.79
N HIS A 83 -4.98 9.56 2.59
CA HIS A 83 -5.30 10.51 3.66
C HIS A 83 -4.18 10.56 4.71
N HIS A 84 -3.65 9.42 5.14
CA HIS A 84 -2.53 9.40 6.08
C HIS A 84 -1.29 10.06 5.49
N TRP A 85 -0.90 9.69 4.27
CA TRP A 85 0.26 10.26 3.59
C TRP A 85 0.12 11.77 3.44
N THR A 86 -1.04 12.23 2.97
CA THR A 86 -1.33 13.67 2.80
C THR A 86 -1.21 14.38 4.14
N ASN A 87 -1.85 13.86 5.19
CA ASN A 87 -1.74 14.42 6.54
C ASN A 87 -0.28 14.50 7.05
N GLN A 88 0.55 13.51 6.71
CA GLN A 88 1.96 13.49 7.05
C GLN A 88 2.76 14.59 6.31
N GLN A 89 2.42 14.84 5.03
CA GLN A 89 3.13 15.83 4.21
C GLN A 89 2.63 17.26 4.46
N THR A 90 1.32 17.46 4.54
CA THR A 90 0.70 18.80 4.61
C THR A 90 0.41 19.24 6.04
N GLY A 91 0.26 18.30 6.98
CA GLY A 91 -0.22 18.56 8.34
C GLY A 91 -1.76 18.51 8.45
N VAL A 92 -2.26 18.58 9.69
CA VAL A 92 -3.69 18.53 10.04
C VAL A 92 -4.11 19.77 10.82
N LYS A 93 -5.40 20.15 10.73
CA LYS A 93 -6.00 21.29 11.46
C LYS A 93 -5.35 22.65 11.16
N LEU A 94 -4.95 22.85 9.91
CA LEU A 94 -4.39 24.12 9.43
C LEU A 94 -5.50 25.09 9.04
N THR A 95 -5.18 26.38 9.04
CA THR A 95 -6.06 27.38 8.40
C THR A 95 -6.09 27.16 6.89
N LEU A 96 -7.13 27.65 6.21
CA LEU A 96 -7.28 27.45 4.77
C LEU A 96 -6.06 27.93 3.97
N LEU A 97 -5.50 29.10 4.33
CA LEU A 97 -4.32 29.65 3.66
C LEU A 97 -3.09 28.76 3.85
N GLU A 98 -2.84 28.29 5.07
CA GLU A 98 -1.73 27.39 5.38
C GLU A 98 -1.88 26.05 4.66
N SER A 99 -3.09 25.50 4.59
CA SER A 99 -3.39 24.28 3.84
C SER A 99 -3.05 24.44 2.35
N ILE A 100 -3.43 25.57 1.74
CA ILE A 100 -3.13 25.85 0.33
C ILE A 100 -1.62 25.93 0.10
N GLU A 101 -0.91 26.67 0.95
CA GLU A 101 0.54 26.83 0.81
C GLU A 101 1.29 25.49 1.01
N ARG A 102 0.86 24.68 1.98
CA ARG A 102 1.43 23.35 2.21
C ARG A 102 1.16 22.39 1.05
N ALA A 103 -0.05 22.37 0.51
CA ALA A 103 -0.39 21.56 -0.65
C ALA A 103 0.47 21.94 -1.86
N ARG A 104 0.63 23.25 -2.10
CA ARG A 104 1.48 23.78 -3.18
C ARG A 104 2.92 23.28 -3.11
N ILE A 105 3.51 23.21 -1.90
CA ILE A 105 4.87 22.68 -1.71
C ILE A 105 4.95 21.21 -2.13
N VAL A 106 3.96 20.40 -1.72
CA VAL A 106 3.88 18.98 -2.05
C VAL A 106 3.68 18.77 -3.56
N ASP A 107 2.82 19.58 -4.18
CA ASP A 107 2.57 19.53 -5.63
C ASP A 107 3.84 19.84 -6.43
N PHE A 108 4.58 20.90 -6.06
CA PHE A 108 5.84 21.22 -6.73
C PHE A 108 6.90 20.15 -6.57
N LYS A 109 6.97 19.52 -5.39
CA LYS A 109 7.88 18.40 -5.15
C LYS A 109 7.53 17.21 -6.04
N THR A 110 6.25 16.83 -6.07
CA THR A 110 5.74 15.72 -6.88
C THR A 110 5.94 15.98 -8.38
N ALA A 111 5.67 17.21 -8.84
CA ALA A 111 5.88 17.60 -10.23
C ALA A 111 7.36 17.53 -10.63
N ARG A 112 8.27 17.90 -9.72
CA ARG A 112 9.71 17.74 -9.95
C ARG A 112 10.11 16.27 -10.03
N GLU A 113 9.63 15.43 -9.12
CA GLU A 113 9.92 13.98 -9.13
C GLU A 113 9.42 13.31 -10.42
N LEU A 114 8.23 13.68 -10.90
CA LEU A 114 7.70 13.20 -12.18
C LEU A 114 8.58 13.64 -13.35
N LYS A 115 8.94 14.92 -13.41
CA LYS A 115 9.81 15.45 -14.46
C LYS A 115 11.18 14.77 -14.46
N ASP A 116 11.79 14.63 -13.28
CA ASP A 116 13.08 13.95 -13.12
C ASP A 116 12.97 12.48 -13.55
N SER A 117 11.85 11.81 -13.25
CA SER A 117 11.59 10.45 -13.71
C SER A 117 11.42 10.35 -15.22
N GLU A 118 10.76 11.32 -15.85
CA GLU A 118 10.61 11.37 -17.31
C GLU A 118 11.96 11.60 -18.00
N GLU A 119 12.78 12.52 -17.48
CA GLU A 119 14.09 12.86 -18.06
C GLU A 119 15.13 11.75 -17.84
N THR A 120 15.13 11.12 -16.67
CA THR A 120 16.13 10.09 -16.32
C THR A 120 15.68 8.66 -16.62
N GLY A 121 14.38 8.45 -16.87
CA GLY A 121 13.77 7.11 -16.98
C GLY A 121 13.75 6.33 -15.67
N VAL A 122 14.03 7.00 -14.54
CA VAL A 122 14.20 6.38 -13.23
C VAL A 122 13.18 6.97 -12.26
N LEU A 123 12.18 6.16 -11.89
CA LEU A 123 11.22 6.53 -10.85
C LEU A 123 11.92 6.62 -9.49
N ASP A 124 11.73 7.73 -8.78
CA ASP A 124 12.13 7.81 -7.39
C ASP A 124 11.27 6.84 -6.57
N ASN A 125 11.93 6.03 -5.76
CA ASN A 125 11.26 5.15 -4.83
C ASN A 125 12.14 5.01 -3.59
N ASN A 126 11.55 4.55 -2.49
CA ASN A 126 12.27 4.46 -1.21
C ASN A 126 13.52 3.56 -1.27
N SER A 127 13.61 2.67 -2.27
CA SER A 127 14.76 1.81 -2.53
C SER A 127 15.77 2.39 -3.53
N ASN A 128 15.43 3.48 -4.23
CA ASN A 128 16.13 3.98 -5.40
C ASN A 128 16.62 5.43 -5.26
N ASN A 129 16.43 6.02 -4.08
CA ASN A 129 17.01 7.31 -3.70
C ASN A 129 18.56 7.29 -3.90
N LEU A 130 19.10 8.44 -4.30
CA LEU A 130 20.52 8.73 -4.49
C LEU A 130 21.41 8.17 -3.36
N LEU A 131 21.01 8.34 -2.09
CA LEU A 131 21.77 7.80 -0.96
C LEU A 131 21.84 6.26 -0.96
N HIS A 132 20.72 5.60 -1.26
CA HIS A 132 20.69 4.14 -1.38
C HIS A 132 21.48 3.66 -2.59
N ARG A 133 21.44 4.39 -3.71
CA ARG A 133 22.24 4.09 -4.90
C ARG A 133 23.74 4.20 -4.62
N MET A 134 24.16 5.30 -3.96
CA MET A 134 25.54 5.50 -3.54
C MET A 134 25.99 4.41 -2.58
N GLY A 135 25.18 4.10 -1.55
CA GLY A 135 25.48 3.02 -0.61
C GLY A 135 25.65 1.66 -1.29
N ARG A 136 24.75 1.30 -2.22
CA ARG A 136 24.87 0.06 -3.00
C ARG A 136 26.11 0.04 -3.89
N ASN A 137 26.47 1.16 -4.51
CA ASN A 137 27.68 1.24 -5.34
C ASN A 137 28.94 1.06 -4.49
N VAL A 138 29.02 1.73 -3.34
CA VAL A 138 30.12 1.54 -2.37
C VAL A 138 30.20 0.07 -1.93
N GLN A 139 29.06 -0.57 -1.67
CA GLN A 139 29.04 -1.96 -1.25
C GLN A 139 29.44 -2.93 -2.37
N ARG A 140 29.10 -2.64 -3.63
CA ARG A 140 29.57 -3.40 -4.79
C ARG A 140 31.08 -3.31 -4.94
N GLU A 141 31.64 -2.11 -4.85
CA GLU A 141 33.09 -1.90 -4.91
C GLU A 141 33.81 -2.64 -3.78
N SER A 142 33.33 -2.49 -2.54
CA SER A 142 33.89 -3.21 -1.39
C SER A 142 33.82 -4.73 -1.54
N SER A 143 32.72 -5.25 -2.08
CA SER A 143 32.56 -6.68 -2.35
C SER A 143 33.49 -7.16 -3.47
N SER A 144 33.68 -6.36 -4.52
CA SER A 144 34.63 -6.63 -5.61
C SER A 144 36.06 -6.74 -5.07
N VAL A 145 36.48 -5.76 -4.27
CA VAL A 145 37.81 -5.74 -3.64
C VAL A 145 38.00 -6.95 -2.72
N THR A 146 36.99 -7.27 -1.90
CA THR A 146 37.04 -8.43 -1.00
C THR A 146 37.14 -9.74 -1.76
N LYS A 147 36.36 -9.90 -2.84
CA LYS A 147 36.41 -11.09 -3.69
C LYS A 147 37.76 -11.23 -4.40
N ALA A 148 38.31 -10.13 -4.91
CA ALA A 148 39.64 -10.13 -5.53
C ALA A 148 40.74 -10.53 -4.53
N ARG A 149 40.64 -10.08 -3.28
CA ARG A 149 41.57 -10.48 -2.21
C ARG A 149 41.46 -11.98 -1.89
N LEU A 150 40.23 -12.50 -1.78
CA LEU A 150 39.99 -13.92 -1.51
C LEU A 150 40.50 -14.82 -2.64
N LEU A 151 40.31 -14.41 -3.89
CA LEU A 151 40.84 -15.12 -5.05
C LEU A 151 42.37 -15.21 -4.99
N ARG A 152 43.06 -14.09 -4.70
CA ARG A 152 44.53 -14.10 -4.55
C ARG A 152 45.00 -15.07 -3.47
N THR A 153 44.33 -15.09 -2.31
CA THR A 153 44.70 -16.03 -1.25
C THR A 153 44.44 -17.49 -1.65
N GLN A 154 43.40 -17.76 -2.45
CA GLN A 154 43.15 -19.10 -2.98
C GLN A 154 44.22 -19.50 -4.01
N ASP A 155 44.60 -18.59 -4.91
CA ASP A 155 45.67 -18.80 -5.88
C ASP A 155 47.00 -19.11 -5.19
N ASP A 156 47.34 -18.38 -4.11
CA ASP A 156 48.55 -18.62 -3.32
C ASP A 156 48.52 -20.00 -2.63
N THR A 157 47.38 -20.39 -2.04
CA THR A 157 47.25 -21.70 -1.38
C THR A 157 47.27 -22.87 -2.37
N THR A 158 46.67 -22.70 -3.56
CA THR A 158 46.71 -23.73 -4.61
C THR A 158 48.11 -23.90 -5.17
N ALA A 159 48.87 -22.81 -5.33
CA ALA A 159 50.28 -22.88 -5.72
C ALA A 159 51.14 -23.63 -4.69
N GLN A 160 50.92 -23.39 -3.39
CA GLN A 160 51.61 -24.12 -2.32
C GLN A 160 51.28 -25.62 -2.31
N LEU A 161 50.00 -25.98 -2.39
CA LEU A 161 49.57 -27.38 -2.44
C LEU A 161 50.11 -28.11 -3.68
N GLN A 162 50.22 -27.42 -4.82
CA GLN A 162 50.80 -27.99 -6.03
C GLN A 162 52.30 -28.29 -5.85
N LEU A 163 53.05 -27.40 -5.20
CA LEU A 163 54.46 -27.62 -4.87
C LEU A 163 54.64 -28.82 -3.92
N GLU A 164 53.78 -28.94 -2.89
CA GLU A 164 53.81 -30.09 -1.98
C GLU A 164 53.48 -31.41 -2.67
N TYR A 165 52.46 -31.41 -3.55
CA TYR A 165 52.09 -32.57 -4.35
C TYR A 165 53.23 -33.02 -5.28
N ASP A 166 53.86 -32.07 -5.98
CA ASP A 166 54.96 -32.37 -6.90
C ASP A 166 56.20 -32.88 -6.16
N ALA A 167 56.49 -32.33 -4.97
CA ALA A 167 57.55 -32.83 -4.09
C ALA A 167 57.28 -34.25 -3.56
N ALA A 168 56.04 -34.53 -3.12
CA ALA A 168 55.64 -35.86 -2.65
C ALA A 168 55.68 -36.90 -3.78
N LYS A 169 55.25 -36.52 -4.98
CA LYS A 169 55.31 -37.37 -6.19
C LYS A 169 56.75 -37.68 -6.61
N ALA A 170 57.66 -36.72 -6.48
CA ALA A 170 59.08 -36.94 -6.75
C ALA A 170 59.74 -37.87 -5.72
N ALA A 171 59.32 -37.81 -4.45
CA ALA A 171 59.83 -38.69 -3.39
C ALA A 171 59.32 -40.15 -3.47
N MET A 172 58.23 -40.39 -4.20
CA MET A 172 57.69 -41.74 -4.44
C MET A 172 58.28 -42.44 -5.68
N LYS A 173 59.20 -41.78 -6.40
CA LYS A 173 59.92 -42.31 -7.55
C LYS A 173 61.33 -42.72 -7.16
#